data_AF-A0A4S4KTV3-F1
#
_entry.id   AF-A0A4S4KTV3-F1
#
_cell.length_a   1.000
_cell.length_b   1.000
_cell.length_c   1.000
_cell.angle_alpha   90.00
_cell.angle_beta   90.00
_cell.angle_gamma   90.00
#
_symmetry.space_group_name_H-M   'P 1'
#
loop_
_entity.id
_entity.type
_entity.pdbx_description
1 polymer ?
#
loop_
_entity_poly.entity_id
_entity_poly.type
_entity_poly.pdbx_seq_one_letter_code
_entity_poly.pdbx_strand_id
1 'polypeptide(L)'
;MLSSSRLSEDSRNHCVPILDYFVDEDDTSISYMVMPFLRLTDDPPFETVNDIIDYGNQLLQGLVFMHEQQVAHRDCSEKNIMMDADSLFPKGYHPVRSNYLPDACTLAPRLWRAKGDIKYYYVDFGISVHLPKDSPKLVVGGYGRDQDVPELSFDVPYDPFKVDIFILGNMFKREIYDVSRPYILWHSNSKLTHGLELLQRGFLVTFRRRYDPK
;
A
#
# COMPACT_ATOMS: atom_id res chain seq x y z
N MET A 1 18.35 -8.51 4.42
CA MET A 1 17.92 -9.10 5.71
C MET A 1 16.50 -9.68 5.59
N LEU A 2 15.49 -8.86 5.30
CA LEU A 2 14.07 -9.28 5.24
C LEU A 2 13.74 -10.24 4.08
N SER A 3 14.55 -10.27 3.02
CA SER A 3 14.44 -11.24 1.90
C SER A 3 15.34 -12.48 2.06
N SER A 4 15.90 -12.74 3.24
CA SER A 4 16.65 -13.99 3.48
C SER A 4 15.72 -15.20 3.48
N SER A 5 16.21 -16.37 3.06
CA SER A 5 15.40 -17.60 2.90
C SER A 5 14.52 -17.91 4.12
N ARG A 6 15.09 -17.84 5.33
CA ARG A 6 14.36 -18.06 6.59
C ARG A 6 13.23 -17.07 6.82
N LEU A 7 13.42 -15.79 6.46
CA LEU A 7 12.43 -14.74 6.70
C LEU A 7 11.41 -14.64 5.58
N SER A 8 11.76 -15.02 4.35
CA SER A 8 10.83 -15.06 3.21
C SER A 8 9.78 -16.16 3.34
N GLU A 9 10.05 -17.21 4.13
CA GLU A 9 9.11 -18.30 4.41
C GLU A 9 8.07 -17.95 5.49
N ASP A 10 8.28 -16.89 6.28
CA ASP A 10 7.28 -16.43 7.26
C ASP A 10 6.12 -15.77 6.51
N SER A 11 4.91 -16.33 6.62
CA SER A 11 3.74 -15.82 5.93
C SER A 11 3.36 -14.40 6.34
N ARG A 12 3.78 -13.95 7.53
CA ARG A 12 3.59 -12.58 8.04
C ARG A 12 4.56 -11.59 7.40
N ASN A 13 5.56 -12.06 6.64
CA ASN A 13 6.46 -11.20 5.90
C ASN A 13 5.74 -10.62 4.68
N HIS A 14 5.29 -9.38 4.87
CA HIS A 14 4.73 -8.52 3.83
C HIS A 14 5.74 -7.47 3.37
N CYS A 15 7.05 -7.69 3.53
CA CYS A 15 8.06 -6.86 2.89
C CYS A 15 8.28 -7.35 1.45
N VAL A 16 8.38 -6.43 0.49
CA VAL A 16 8.63 -6.81 -0.90
C VAL A 16 9.93 -7.65 -1.01
N PRO A 17 9.89 -8.82 -1.66
CA PRO A 17 11.08 -9.64 -1.78
C PRO A 17 12.04 -9.04 -2.81
N ILE A 18 13.33 -9.05 -2.49
CA ILE A 18 14.40 -8.82 -3.46
C ILE A 18 14.70 -10.16 -4.12
N LEU A 19 14.41 -10.26 -5.41
CA LEU A 19 14.60 -11.47 -6.22
C LEU A 19 16.03 -11.60 -6.71
N ASP A 20 16.65 -10.46 -7.05
CA ASP A 20 18.04 -10.39 -7.52
C ASP A 20 18.62 -9.00 -7.28
N TYR A 21 19.94 -8.89 -7.34
CA TYR A 21 20.68 -7.64 -7.23
C TYR A 21 21.96 -7.69 -8.08
N PHE A 22 22.21 -6.64 -8.85
CA PHE A 22 23.45 -6.51 -9.62
C PHE A 22 23.90 -5.05 -9.71
N VAL A 23 25.20 -4.86 -9.92
CA VAL A 23 25.85 -3.56 -10.08
C VAL A 23 25.95 -3.24 -11.57
N ASP A 24 25.81 -1.97 -11.95
CA ASP A 24 26.03 -1.56 -13.33
C ASP A 24 27.49 -1.82 -13.76
N GLU A 25 27.67 -2.35 -14.98
CA GLU A 25 29.00 -2.72 -15.49
C GLU A 25 29.87 -1.50 -15.84
N ASP A 26 29.25 -0.39 -16.25
CA ASP A 26 29.93 0.84 -16.67
C ASP A 26 30.10 1.83 -15.50
N ASP A 27 29.16 1.88 -14.56
CA ASP A 27 29.19 2.74 -13.37
C ASP A 27 28.91 1.97 -12.07
N THR A 28 29.98 1.54 -11.39
CA THR A 28 29.89 0.80 -10.12
C THR A 28 29.21 1.56 -8.96
N SER A 29 28.90 2.85 -9.11
CA SER A 29 28.08 3.60 -8.14
C SER A 29 26.58 3.33 -8.27
N ILE A 30 26.15 2.74 -9.40
CA ILE A 30 24.76 2.38 -9.67
C ILE A 30 24.55 0.90 -9.36
N SER A 31 23.44 0.59 -8.71
CA SER A 31 23.02 -0.80 -8.52
C SER A 31 21.53 -0.98 -8.77
N TYR A 32 21.19 -2.14 -9.30
CA TYR A 32 19.84 -2.54 -9.64
C TYR A 32 19.34 -3.60 -8.66
N MET A 33 18.11 -3.41 -8.18
CA MET A 33 17.38 -4.39 -7.37
C MET A 33 16.20 -4.90 -8.18
N VAL A 34 16.12 -6.22 -8.34
CA VAL A 34 15.00 -6.88 -9.00
C VAL A 34 13.98 -7.26 -7.94
N MET A 35 12.74 -6.79 -8.12
CA MET A 35 11.61 -7.02 -7.21
C MET A 35 10.38 -7.38 -8.05
N PRO A 36 9.35 -8.01 -7.45
CA PRO A 36 8.08 -8.22 -8.13
C PRO A 36 7.50 -6.91 -8.67
N PHE A 37 6.87 -7.00 -9.84
CA PHE A 37 6.09 -5.90 -10.38
C PHE A 37 4.72 -5.89 -9.71
N LEU A 38 4.39 -4.82 -9.00
CA LEU A 38 3.19 -4.71 -8.17
C LEU A 38 2.30 -3.55 -8.62
N ARG A 39 1.03 -3.56 -8.19
CA ARG A 39 0.04 -2.50 -8.46
C ARG A 39 -0.24 -1.64 -7.24
N LEU A 40 -0.84 -0.48 -7.46
CA LEU A 40 -1.45 0.30 -6.37
C LEU A 40 -2.63 -0.46 -5.76
N THR A 41 -2.83 -0.26 -4.46
CA THR A 41 -3.82 -1.02 -3.68
C THR A 41 -5.27 -0.68 -4.00
N ASP A 42 -5.53 0.44 -4.66
CA ASP A 42 -6.83 0.91 -5.09
C ASP A 42 -7.14 0.64 -6.57
N ASP A 43 -6.23 -0.04 -7.30
CA ASP A 43 -6.43 -0.46 -8.69
C ASP A 43 -6.16 -1.96 -8.91
N PRO A 44 -7.21 -2.81 -8.94
CA PRO A 44 -8.64 -2.47 -8.92
C PRO A 44 -9.16 -1.94 -7.57
N PRO A 45 -10.27 -1.18 -7.52
CA PRO A 45 -10.80 -0.68 -6.24
C PRO A 45 -11.28 -1.82 -5.34
N PHE A 46 -11.36 -1.56 -4.04
CA PHE A 46 -12.03 -2.46 -3.08
C PHE A 46 -13.50 -2.65 -3.48
N GLU A 47 -13.97 -3.89 -3.52
CA GLU A 47 -15.32 -4.26 -3.93
C GLU A 47 -16.20 -4.60 -2.72
N THR A 48 -15.59 -5.08 -1.63
CA THR A 48 -16.31 -5.48 -0.41
C THR A 48 -15.63 -4.97 0.86
N VAL A 49 -16.38 -4.94 1.97
CA VAL A 49 -15.82 -4.66 3.31
C VAL A 49 -14.80 -5.74 3.71
N ASN A 50 -14.98 -6.98 3.27
CA ASN A 50 -14.01 -8.04 3.52
C ASN A 50 -12.67 -7.75 2.85
N ASP A 51 -12.66 -7.13 1.67
CA ASP A 51 -11.40 -6.74 1.00
C ASP A 51 -10.61 -5.73 1.85
N ILE A 52 -11.32 -4.81 2.50
CA ILE A 52 -10.73 -3.79 3.39
C ILE A 52 -10.21 -4.42 4.68
N ILE A 53 -10.98 -5.35 5.26
CA ILE A 53 -10.58 -6.08 6.47
C ILE A 53 -9.34 -6.94 6.19
N ASP A 54 -9.32 -7.64 5.06
CA ASP A 54 -8.19 -8.46 4.63
C ASP A 54 -6.94 -7.60 4.41
N TYR A 55 -7.07 -6.49 3.67
CA TYR A 55 -6.02 -5.49 3.49
C TYR A 55 -5.45 -5.01 4.83
N GLY A 56 -6.31 -4.54 5.74
CA GLY A 56 -5.88 -4.06 7.06
C GLY A 56 -5.18 -5.14 7.88
N ASN A 57 -5.68 -6.38 7.85
CA ASN A 57 -5.06 -7.51 8.57
C ASN A 57 -3.66 -7.81 8.04
N GLN A 58 -3.46 -7.87 6.72
CA GLN A 58 -2.15 -8.12 6.12
C GLN A 58 -1.13 -7.02 6.47
N LEU A 59 -1.54 -5.75 6.42
CA LEU A 59 -0.64 -4.65 6.80
C LEU A 59 -0.25 -4.73 8.27
N LEU A 60 -1.20 -4.95 9.17
CA LEU A 60 -0.90 -5.09 10.60
C LEU A 60 0.02 -6.29 10.89
N GLN A 61 -0.18 -7.42 10.19
CA GLN A 61 0.72 -8.58 10.30
C GLN A 61 2.13 -8.25 9.81
N GLY A 62 2.25 -7.57 8.67
CA GLY A 62 3.53 -7.11 8.13
C GLY A 62 4.26 -6.13 9.05
N LEU A 63 3.51 -5.20 9.65
CA LEU A 63 4.07 -4.23 10.59
C LEU A 63 4.61 -4.92 11.85
N VAL A 64 3.82 -5.82 12.44
CA VAL A 64 4.26 -6.63 13.60
C VAL A 64 5.51 -7.43 13.25
N PHE A 65 5.52 -8.08 12.07
CA PHE A 65 6.69 -8.82 11.60
C PHE A 65 7.94 -7.94 11.50
N MET A 66 7.86 -6.77 10.84
CA MET A 66 8.99 -5.85 10.73
C MET A 66 9.51 -5.42 12.10
N HIS A 67 8.59 -5.09 13.01
CA HIS A 67 8.94 -4.66 14.37
C HIS A 67 9.59 -5.79 15.18
N GLU A 68 9.14 -7.04 15.03
CA GLU A 68 9.81 -8.22 15.60
C GLU A 68 11.25 -8.37 15.08
N GLN A 69 11.46 -8.10 13.78
CA GLN A 69 12.79 -8.07 13.15
C GLN A 69 13.59 -6.80 13.47
N GLN A 70 13.10 -5.96 14.39
CA GLN A 70 13.77 -4.73 14.82
C GLN A 70 13.92 -3.69 13.70
N VAL A 71 13.05 -3.74 12.70
CA VAL A 71 13.00 -2.79 11.58
C VAL A 71 11.79 -1.87 11.76
N ALA A 72 12.01 -0.56 11.67
CA ALA A 72 10.95 0.43 11.53
C ALA A 72 11.00 1.03 10.12
N HIS A 73 9.86 1.09 9.44
CA HIS A 73 9.79 1.46 8.03
C HIS A 73 9.93 2.97 7.81
N ARG A 74 9.29 3.76 8.67
CA ARG A 74 9.19 5.22 8.72
C ARG A 74 8.44 5.90 7.58
N ASP A 75 7.87 5.13 6.65
CA ASP A 75 7.08 5.68 5.53
C ASP A 75 6.00 4.69 5.05
N CYS A 76 5.20 4.17 5.98
CA CYS A 76 4.06 3.28 5.70
C CYS A 76 2.86 4.01 5.03
N SER A 77 3.14 4.95 4.12
CA SER A 77 2.13 5.71 3.36
C SER A 77 1.54 4.89 2.22
N GLU A 78 0.40 5.33 1.70
CA GLU A 78 -0.42 4.61 0.72
C GLU A 78 0.34 4.19 -0.54
N LYS A 79 1.29 5.00 -1.02
CA LYS A 79 2.09 4.66 -2.22
C LYS A 79 3.28 3.75 -1.94
N ASN A 80 3.57 3.48 -0.66
CA ASN A 80 4.56 2.49 -0.23
C ASN A 80 3.90 1.18 0.20
N ILE A 81 2.60 1.05 -0.02
CA ILE A 81 1.88 -0.20 0.07
C ILE A 81 1.46 -0.59 -1.34
N MET A 82 1.88 -1.77 -1.77
CA MET A 82 1.64 -2.27 -3.12
C MET A 82 0.95 -3.62 -3.06
N MET A 83 0.30 -4.01 -4.15
CA MET A 83 -0.52 -5.20 -4.26
C MET A 83 0.03 -6.14 -5.33
N ASP A 84 0.23 -7.40 -4.97
CA ASP A 84 0.32 -8.49 -5.93
C ASP A 84 -1.10 -8.86 -6.37
N ALA A 85 -1.39 -8.55 -7.64
CA ALA A 85 -2.69 -8.69 -8.25
C ALA A 85 -2.74 -9.82 -9.28
N ASP A 86 -1.70 -10.65 -9.38
CA ASP A 86 -1.60 -11.65 -10.45
C ASP A 86 -2.78 -12.62 -10.44
N SER A 87 -3.26 -13.01 -9.25
CA SER A 87 -4.44 -13.86 -9.09
C SER A 87 -5.74 -13.22 -9.62
N LEU A 88 -5.81 -11.89 -9.70
CA LEU A 88 -6.95 -11.15 -10.26
C LEU A 88 -6.91 -11.07 -11.79
N PHE A 89 -5.74 -11.28 -12.39
CA PHE A 89 -5.51 -11.16 -13.82
C PHE A 89 -4.92 -12.47 -14.36
N PRO A 90 -5.74 -13.54 -14.51
CA PRO A 90 -5.25 -14.87 -14.90
C PRO A 90 -4.65 -14.93 -16.31
N LYS A 91 -4.82 -13.88 -17.12
CA LYS A 91 -4.18 -13.73 -18.44
C LYS A 91 -3.01 -12.73 -18.44
N GLY A 92 -2.60 -12.26 -17.26
CA GLY A 92 -1.63 -11.19 -17.07
C GLY A 92 -2.18 -9.80 -17.38
N TYR A 93 -1.35 -8.79 -17.12
CA TYR A 93 -1.63 -7.38 -17.37
C TYR A 93 -0.34 -6.63 -17.72
N HIS A 94 -0.46 -5.52 -18.45
CA HIS A 94 0.68 -4.72 -18.88
C HIS A 94 1.17 -3.81 -17.75
N PRO A 95 2.50 -3.63 -17.59
CA PRO A 95 3.06 -2.88 -16.47
C PRO A 95 2.85 -1.35 -16.46
N VAL A 96 2.20 -0.81 -17.49
CA VAL A 96 2.03 0.64 -17.70
C VAL A 96 0.57 0.90 -18.08
N ARG A 97 0.06 0.10 -19.01
CA ARG A 97 -1.35 0.04 -19.35
C ARG A 97 -2.04 -1.05 -18.54
N SER A 98 -2.11 -0.89 -17.22
CA SER A 98 -2.54 -1.91 -16.24
C SER A 98 -3.94 -2.53 -16.48
N ASN A 99 -4.77 -1.92 -17.32
CA ASN A 99 -6.07 -2.43 -17.75
C ASN A 99 -6.02 -3.29 -19.03
N TYR A 100 -4.84 -3.52 -19.59
CA TYR A 100 -4.61 -4.25 -20.84
C TYR A 100 -3.75 -5.49 -20.59
N LEU A 101 -3.87 -6.49 -21.45
CA LEU A 101 -2.96 -7.64 -21.51
C LEU A 101 -1.53 -7.18 -21.82
N PRO A 102 -0.52 -8.05 -21.66
CA PRO A 102 0.87 -7.71 -21.99
C PRO A 102 1.10 -7.20 -23.43
N ASP A 103 0.17 -7.46 -24.35
CA ASP A 103 0.17 -6.91 -25.71
C ASP A 103 -0.11 -5.40 -25.81
N ALA A 104 -0.44 -4.75 -24.69
CA ALA A 104 -0.80 -3.34 -24.56
C ALA A 104 -2.04 -2.92 -25.37
N CYS A 105 -2.78 -3.85 -25.98
CA CYS A 105 -3.82 -3.57 -26.97
C CYS A 105 -5.18 -4.14 -26.54
N THR A 106 -5.19 -5.35 -25.99
CA THR A 106 -6.39 -6.06 -25.57
C THR A 106 -6.69 -5.75 -24.11
N LEU A 107 -7.95 -5.50 -23.75
CA LEU A 107 -8.33 -5.33 -22.34
C LEU A 107 -8.07 -6.63 -21.55
N ALA A 108 -7.41 -6.51 -20.39
CA ALA A 108 -7.16 -7.65 -19.53
C ALA A 108 -8.46 -8.04 -18.79
N PRO A 109 -8.93 -9.30 -18.91
CA PRO A 109 -10.05 -9.76 -18.11
C PRO A 109 -9.63 -9.83 -16.64
N ARG A 110 -10.48 -9.28 -15.78
CA ARG A 110 -10.23 -9.13 -14.35
C ARG A 110 -11.25 -9.95 -13.54
N LEU A 111 -10.77 -10.67 -12.54
CA LEU A 111 -11.62 -11.31 -11.53
C LEU A 111 -12.00 -10.32 -10.43
N TRP A 112 -13.09 -10.65 -9.73
CA TRP A 112 -13.46 -9.95 -8.50
C TRP A 112 -12.40 -10.21 -7.43
N ARG A 113 -12.12 -9.23 -6.57
CA ARG A 113 -11.16 -9.33 -5.45
C ARG A 113 -11.46 -10.52 -4.56
N ALA A 114 -12.74 -10.75 -4.25
CA ALA A 114 -13.21 -11.89 -3.48
C ALA A 114 -12.92 -13.28 -4.09
N LYS A 115 -12.45 -13.34 -5.35
CA LYS A 115 -12.04 -14.58 -6.04
C LYS A 115 -10.52 -14.71 -6.21
N GLY A 116 -9.76 -13.67 -5.89
CA GLY A 116 -8.30 -13.68 -5.96
C GLY A 116 -7.68 -13.98 -4.60
N ASP A 117 -6.47 -14.50 -4.64
CA ASP A 117 -5.56 -14.51 -3.50
C ASP A 117 -4.64 -13.30 -3.64
N ILE A 118 -4.89 -12.25 -2.87
CA ILE A 118 -4.21 -10.97 -3.00
C ILE A 118 -3.22 -10.85 -1.86
N LYS A 119 -1.96 -10.49 -2.17
CA LYS A 119 -0.96 -10.17 -1.16
C LYS A 119 -0.56 -8.71 -1.24
N TYR A 120 -0.50 -8.04 -0.09
CA TYR A 120 -0.02 -6.67 0.01
C TYR A 120 1.40 -6.63 0.54
N TYR A 121 2.17 -5.66 0.07
CA TYR A 121 3.58 -5.50 0.37
C TYR A 121 3.93 -4.06 0.77
N TYR A 122 4.70 -3.93 1.84
CA TYR A 122 5.51 -2.76 2.12
C TYR A 122 6.65 -2.69 1.11
N VAL A 123 6.79 -1.52 0.46
CA VAL A 123 7.87 -1.20 -0.48
C VAL A 123 8.57 0.08 -0.05
N ASP A 124 9.73 0.36 -0.67
CA ASP A 124 10.54 1.56 -0.44
C ASP A 124 11.04 1.69 1.01
N PHE A 125 12.11 0.94 1.30
CA PHE A 125 12.79 0.96 2.59
C PHE A 125 13.87 2.05 2.68
N GLY A 126 13.84 3.07 1.81
CA GLY A 126 14.91 4.05 1.64
C GLY A 126 15.23 4.87 2.90
N ILE A 127 14.26 5.05 3.79
CA ILE A 127 14.44 5.75 5.08
C ILE A 127 14.23 4.86 6.31
N SER A 128 14.07 3.56 6.10
CA SER A 128 13.88 2.59 7.17
C SER A 128 15.13 2.44 8.02
N VAL A 129 14.93 2.00 9.26
CA VAL A 129 16.01 1.82 10.23
C VAL A 129 15.94 0.43 10.86
N HIS A 130 17.09 -0.20 11.02
CA HIS A 130 17.24 -1.41 11.81
C HIS A 130 17.91 -1.06 13.14
N LEU A 131 17.20 -1.27 14.24
CA LEU A 131 17.62 -0.89 15.60
C LEU A 131 17.78 -2.14 16.46
N PRO A 132 18.99 -2.69 16.64
CA PRO A 132 19.23 -3.92 17.41
C PRO A 132 18.59 -3.89 18.81
N LYS A 133 18.29 -5.06 19.39
CA LYS A 133 17.58 -5.15 20.69
C LYS A 133 18.26 -4.35 21.81
N ASP A 134 19.59 -4.31 21.81
CA ASP A 134 20.39 -3.65 22.84
C ASP A 134 20.65 -2.15 22.58
N SER A 135 20.12 -1.59 21.49
CA SER A 135 20.26 -0.16 21.18
C SER A 135 19.09 0.66 21.73
N PRO A 136 19.31 1.96 22.04
CA PRO A 136 18.21 2.90 22.23
C PRO A 136 17.25 2.83 21.04
N LYS A 137 15.94 2.79 21.30
CA LYS A 137 14.90 2.74 20.26
C LYS A 137 14.53 4.14 19.78
N LEU A 138 15.54 4.96 19.48
CA LEU A 138 15.36 6.36 19.11
C LEU A 138 16.15 6.71 17.86
N VAL A 139 15.55 7.51 16.98
CA VAL A 139 16.18 8.03 15.76
C VAL A 139 15.85 9.49 15.56
N VAL A 140 16.59 10.15 14.67
CA VAL A 140 16.28 11.47 14.12
C VAL A 140 15.97 11.37 12.62
N GLY A 141 15.44 12.46 12.07
CA GLY A 141 15.12 12.64 10.65
C GLY A 141 13.63 12.90 10.43
N GLY A 142 13.31 13.93 9.65
CA GLY A 142 11.93 14.31 9.33
C GLY A 142 11.45 13.90 7.92
N TYR A 143 12.21 13.05 7.22
CA TYR A 143 11.80 12.54 5.91
C TYR A 143 10.64 11.53 6.05
N GLY A 144 9.77 11.48 5.05
CA GLY A 144 8.58 10.61 4.98
C GLY A 144 7.41 11.36 4.34
N ARG A 145 6.42 10.65 3.79
CA ARG A 145 5.29 11.33 3.12
C ARG A 145 4.29 11.91 4.12
N ASP A 146 4.07 11.23 5.24
CA ASP A 146 3.13 11.71 6.25
C ASP A 146 3.80 12.66 7.23
N GLN A 147 3.59 13.96 7.00
CA GLN A 147 4.14 15.03 7.81
C GLN A 147 3.24 15.40 9.01
N ASP A 148 2.14 14.68 9.24
CA ASP A 148 1.26 14.88 10.41
C ASP A 148 1.82 14.24 11.70
N VAL A 149 2.89 13.44 11.60
CA VAL A 149 3.52 12.78 12.75
C VAL A 149 4.14 13.86 13.67
N PRO A 150 3.62 14.05 14.88
CA PRO A 150 3.97 15.22 15.71
C PRO A 150 5.40 15.18 16.25
N GLU A 151 6.00 14.00 16.39
CA GLU A 151 7.36 13.80 16.91
C GLU A 151 8.45 13.79 15.83
N LEU A 152 8.12 13.87 14.53
CA LEU A 152 9.13 13.92 13.47
C LEU A 152 10.03 15.15 13.65
N SER A 153 11.32 14.90 13.74
CA SER A 153 12.31 15.96 13.94
C SER A 153 13.66 15.56 13.39
N PHE A 154 14.40 16.52 12.83
CA PHE A 154 15.79 16.33 12.43
C PHE A 154 16.76 16.39 13.62
N ASP A 155 16.31 16.93 14.77
CA ASP A 155 17.19 17.25 15.91
C ASP A 155 16.76 16.54 17.20
N VAL A 156 15.46 16.24 17.36
CA VAL A 156 14.89 15.62 18.56
C VAL A 156 14.67 14.12 18.31
N PRO A 157 15.30 13.22 19.09
CA PRO A 157 15.12 11.79 18.91
C PRO A 157 13.71 11.31 19.25
N TYR A 158 13.18 10.37 18.46
CA TYR A 158 11.84 9.81 18.64
C TYR A 158 11.81 8.29 18.38
N ASP A 159 10.76 7.60 18.84
CA ASP A 159 10.56 6.16 18.68
C ASP A 159 10.00 5.85 17.28
N PRO A 160 10.79 5.29 16.34
CA PRO A 160 10.33 5.11 14.96
C PRO A 160 9.27 4.00 14.83
N PHE A 161 9.17 3.09 15.80
CA PHE A 161 8.14 2.05 15.79
C PHE A 161 6.75 2.65 16.07
N LYS A 162 6.68 3.68 16.93
CA LYS A 162 5.43 4.44 17.17
C LYS A 162 5.05 5.29 15.98
N VAL A 163 6.05 5.85 15.31
CA VAL A 163 5.85 6.58 14.05
C VAL A 163 5.21 5.67 13.00
N ASP A 164 5.66 4.43 12.81
CA ASP A 164 5.01 3.53 11.86
C ASP A 164 3.53 3.27 12.21
N ILE A 165 3.21 3.10 13.50
CA ILE A 165 1.82 2.89 13.96
C ILE A 165 0.98 4.13 13.67
N PHE A 166 1.51 5.33 13.92
CA PHE A 166 0.82 6.58 13.61
C PHE A 166 0.56 6.71 12.11
N ILE A 167 1.59 6.53 11.27
CA ILE A 167 1.49 6.67 9.81
C ILE A 167 0.46 5.68 9.27
N LEU A 168 0.52 4.41 9.69
CA LEU A 168 -0.42 3.39 9.22
C LEU A 168 -1.86 3.70 9.66
N GLY A 169 -2.06 4.16 10.90
CA GLY A 169 -3.37 4.59 11.39
C GLY A 169 -3.93 5.79 10.62
N ASN A 170 -3.07 6.77 10.30
CA ASN A 170 -3.47 7.94 9.52
C ASN A 170 -3.78 7.57 8.06
N MET A 171 -3.01 6.64 7.47
CA MET A 171 -3.31 6.07 6.16
C MET A 171 -4.69 5.40 6.15
N PHE A 172 -5.01 4.55 7.14
CA PHE A 172 -6.35 3.96 7.25
C PHE A 172 -7.46 5.02 7.38
N LYS A 173 -7.21 6.07 8.16
CA LYS A 173 -8.15 7.18 8.30
C LYS A 173 -8.41 7.87 6.97
N ARG A 174 -7.35 8.25 6.24
CA ARG A 174 -7.44 9.03 5.00
C ARG A 174 -8.01 8.20 3.85
N GLU A 175 -7.45 7.01 3.62
CA GLU A 175 -7.73 6.21 2.41
C GLU A 175 -8.99 5.35 2.54
N ILE A 176 -9.38 4.97 3.76
CA ILE A 176 -10.57 4.13 3.97
C ILE A 176 -11.69 4.94 4.60
N TYR A 177 -11.47 5.50 5.79
CA TYR A 177 -12.55 6.13 6.56
C TYR A 177 -13.07 7.41 5.89
N ASP A 178 -12.19 8.37 5.59
CA ASP A 178 -12.58 9.67 5.05
C ASP A 178 -13.18 9.54 3.63
N VAL A 179 -12.68 8.60 2.81
CA VAL A 179 -13.26 8.26 1.49
C VAL A 179 -14.66 7.63 1.62
N SER A 180 -14.87 6.77 2.61
CA SER A 180 -16.16 6.08 2.82
C SER A 180 -17.20 6.95 3.55
N ARG A 181 -16.75 7.95 4.32
CA ARG A 181 -17.59 8.79 5.19
C ARG A 181 -18.79 9.45 4.50
N PRO A 182 -18.67 10.03 3.29
CA PRO A 182 -19.83 10.63 2.61
C PRO A 182 -20.94 9.62 2.33
N TYR A 183 -20.59 8.38 1.97
CA TYR A 183 -21.55 7.31 1.71
C TYR A 183 -22.24 6.85 3.00
N ILE A 184 -21.48 6.68 4.08
CA ILE A 184 -22.02 6.30 5.40
C ILE A 184 -23.02 7.37 5.87
N LEU A 185 -22.63 8.65 5.85
CA LEU A 185 -23.50 9.74 6.29
C LEU A 185 -24.76 9.88 5.41
N TRP A 186 -24.65 9.65 4.11
CA TRP A 186 -25.81 9.65 3.21
C TRP A 186 -26.81 8.56 3.59
N HIS A 187 -26.36 7.32 3.79
CA HIS A 187 -27.22 6.21 4.20
C HIS A 187 -27.73 6.31 5.64
N SER A 188 -26.99 6.93 6.56
CA SER A 188 -27.45 7.20 7.92
C SER A 188 -28.54 8.28 7.96
N ASN A 189 -28.45 9.29 7.10
CA ASN A 189 -29.44 10.37 7.01
C ASN A 189 -30.64 10.02 6.13
N SER A 190 -30.54 9.04 5.22
CA SER A 190 -31.65 8.62 4.35
C SER A 190 -32.80 7.93 5.09
N LYS A 191 -32.66 7.61 6.39
CA LYS A 191 -33.79 7.19 7.25
C LYS A 191 -34.68 8.35 7.71
N LEU A 192 -34.32 9.61 7.47
CA LEU A 192 -35.08 10.80 7.86
C LEU A 192 -35.91 11.44 6.72
N THR A 193 -35.83 10.93 5.50
CA THR A 193 -36.61 11.45 4.37
C THR A 193 -37.31 10.31 3.65
N HIS A 194 -38.53 9.98 4.10
CA HIS A 194 -39.53 9.40 3.22
C HIS A 194 -39.92 10.47 2.19
N GLY A 195 -39.55 10.27 0.94
CA GLY A 195 -40.11 11.04 -0.18
C GLY A 195 -39.10 11.40 -1.27
N LEU A 196 -38.71 10.41 -2.08
CA LEU A 196 -38.69 10.42 -3.55
C LEU A 196 -37.78 9.29 -4.07
N GLU A 197 -38.42 8.29 -4.68
CA GLU A 197 -37.80 7.22 -5.45
C GLU A 197 -37.31 7.71 -6.83
N LEU A 198 -36.44 6.86 -7.41
CA LEU A 198 -35.87 6.78 -8.77
C LEU A 198 -34.37 7.15 -8.80
N LEU A 199 -33.42 6.30 -9.25
CA LEU A 199 -33.47 5.11 -10.08
C LEU A 199 -32.20 4.26 -9.90
N GLN A 200 -32.36 2.93 -9.86
CA GLN A 200 -31.30 1.94 -10.02
C GLN A 200 -30.62 2.06 -11.40
N ARG A 201 -29.30 1.82 -11.45
CA ARG A 201 -28.59 0.78 -12.26
C ARG A 201 -27.15 1.22 -12.54
N GLY A 202 -26.21 0.32 -12.26
CA GLY A 202 -24.78 0.61 -12.20
C GLY A 202 -24.20 1.22 -13.47
N PHE A 203 -23.36 2.26 -13.29
CA PHE A 203 -22.30 2.64 -14.20
C PHE A 203 -21.23 3.42 -13.43
N LEU A 204 -19.99 3.15 -13.82
CA LEU A 204 -18.72 3.76 -13.48
C LEU A 204 -18.76 5.31 -13.38
N VAL A 205 -18.17 5.90 -12.34
CA VAL A 205 -17.72 7.31 -12.39
C VAL A 205 -16.22 7.36 -12.15
N THR A 206 -15.46 7.26 -13.24
CA THR A 206 -14.07 7.72 -13.32
C THR A 206 -14.06 9.25 -13.37
N PHE A 207 -13.43 9.92 -12.40
CA PHE A 207 -13.11 11.34 -12.52
C PHE A 207 -11.75 11.51 -13.21
N ARG A 208 -11.74 11.71 -14.53
CA ARG A 208 -10.58 12.29 -15.23
C ARG A 208 -10.67 13.81 -15.13
N ARG A 209 -9.72 14.43 -14.43
CA ARG A 209 -9.53 15.88 -14.43
C ARG A 209 -9.11 16.31 -15.85
N ARG A 210 -9.95 17.02 -16.60
CA ARG A 210 -9.48 17.78 -17.78
C ARG A 210 -8.68 18.97 -17.26
N TYR A 211 -7.43 19.06 -17.68
CA TYR A 211 -6.63 20.27 -17.60
C TYR A 211 -7.06 21.17 -18.77
N ASP A 212 -7.58 22.36 -18.49
CA ASP A 212 -7.60 23.45 -19.48
C ASP A 212 -6.34 24.30 -19.24
N PRO A 213 -5.45 24.47 -20.23
CA PRO A 213 -4.38 25.45 -20.15
C PRO A 213 -4.97 26.86 -20.35
N LYS A 214 -4.43 27.82 -19.60
CA LYS A 214 -4.69 29.25 -19.79
C LYS A 214 -4.11 29.76 -21.11
#